data_AF-A0A3C2CT47-F1
#
_entry.id   AF-A0A3C2CT47-F1
#
_cell.length_a   1.000
_cell.length_b   1.000
_cell.length_c   1.000
_cell.angle_alpha   90.00
_cell.angle_beta   90.00
_cell.angle_gamma   90.00
#
_symmetry.space_group_name_H-M   'P 1'
#
loop_
_entity.id
_entity.type
_entity.pdbx_description
1 polymer ?
#
loop_
_entity_poly.entity_id
_entity_poly.type
_entity_poly.pdbx_seq_one_letter_code
_entity_poly.pdbx_strand_id
1 'polypeptide(L)'
;MKLGVTRVPKQNEQCKLVILETSDMHGNIFPINYGNNEETSSGFAKISSLLKRELCLSSFTLVIDNGDVLQGTPLTYHYARYLNEKENPLISCLNHLEYDAAVIGNHEFNYGKGLLEKAISQSNFPWLSANILDSKSKQPAFGRPYIIKEFNNGLRVAVLGVTTHYIPNWENPTHIKGL
;
A
#
# COMPACT_ATOMS: atom_id res chain seq x y z
N MET A 1 -28.62 17.88 -30.87
CA MET A 1 -29.31 16.73 -30.26
C MET A 1 -28.27 15.61 -30.10
N LYS A 2 -27.66 15.47 -28.91
CA LYS A 2 -26.72 14.36 -28.63
C LYS A 2 -27.53 13.23 -28.00
N LEU A 3 -27.70 12.14 -28.73
CA LEU A 3 -28.33 10.92 -28.23
C LEU A 3 -27.39 10.31 -27.18
N GLY A 4 -27.73 10.47 -25.90
CA GLY A 4 -27.09 9.76 -24.80
C GLY A 4 -27.52 8.31 -24.84
N VAL A 5 -26.65 7.43 -25.33
CA VAL A 5 -26.83 5.99 -25.20
C VAL A 5 -26.32 5.59 -23.81
N THR A 6 -27.19 5.68 -22.82
CA THR A 6 -26.96 5.02 -21.53
C THR A 6 -27.09 3.52 -21.80
N ARG A 7 -25.96 2.82 -21.98
CA ARG A 7 -25.97 1.36 -22.04
C ARG A 7 -26.37 0.84 -20.67
N VAL A 8 -27.63 0.43 -20.55
CA VAL A 8 -28.09 -0.41 -19.44
C VAL A 8 -27.26 -1.69 -19.50
N PRO A 9 -26.52 -2.07 -18.43
CA PRO A 9 -25.72 -3.29 -18.47
C PRO A 9 -26.64 -4.49 -18.72
N LYS A 10 -26.32 -5.28 -19.74
CA LYS A 10 -27.07 -6.49 -20.06
C LYS A 10 -26.94 -7.45 -18.88
N GLN A 11 -28.08 -7.81 -18.31
CA GLN A 11 -28.23 -8.81 -17.27
C GLN A 11 -27.73 -10.15 -17.84
N ASN A 12 -26.48 -10.53 -17.50
CA ASN A 12 -25.74 -11.80 -17.76
C ASN A 12 -24.28 -11.64 -18.24
N GLU A 13 -23.68 -10.44 -18.27
CA GLU A 13 -22.22 -10.34 -18.49
C GLU A 13 -21.44 -10.74 -17.23
N GLN A 14 -20.76 -11.88 -17.28
CA GLN A 14 -19.80 -12.27 -16.24
C GLN A 14 -18.57 -11.37 -16.32
N CYS A 15 -18.28 -10.65 -15.24
CA CYS A 15 -17.06 -9.85 -15.10
C CYS A 15 -16.11 -10.54 -14.11
N LYS A 16 -14.88 -10.80 -14.53
CA LYS A 16 -13.81 -11.32 -13.66
C LYS A 16 -12.90 -10.16 -13.25
N LEU A 17 -12.94 -9.80 -11.97
CA LEU A 17 -11.97 -8.90 -11.35
C LEU A 17 -10.86 -9.75 -10.71
N VAL A 18 -9.60 -9.38 -10.95
CA VAL A 18 -8.45 -9.96 -10.28
C VAL A 18 -7.99 -8.96 -9.20
N ILE A 19 -7.86 -9.43 -7.96
CA ILE A 19 -7.29 -8.64 -6.88
C ILE A 19 -5.94 -9.28 -6.54
N LEU A 20 -4.89 -8.50 -6.70
CA LEU A 20 -3.53 -8.87 -6.35
C LEU A 20 -3.15 -8.09 -5.10
N GLU A 21 -2.65 -8.80 -4.11
CA GLU A 21 -2.34 -8.24 -2.80
C GLU A 21 -0.92 -8.64 -2.39
N THR A 22 -0.17 -7.68 -1.87
CA THR A 22 0.98 -7.95 -1.00
C THR A 22 0.66 -7.51 0.42
N SER A 23 1.25 -8.17 1.41
CA SER A 23 1.10 -7.83 2.83
C SER A 23 2.41 -8.17 3.54
N ASP A 24 2.72 -7.44 4.61
CA ASP A 24 3.82 -7.75 5.51
C ASP A 24 5.16 -7.89 4.77
N MET A 25 5.35 -7.03 3.77
CA MET A 25 6.55 -7.04 2.94
C MET A 25 7.81 -6.77 3.76
N HIS A 26 7.67 -6.05 4.87
CA HIS A 26 8.67 -5.88 5.91
C HIS A 26 10.06 -5.44 5.42
N GLY A 27 10.13 -4.64 4.36
CA GLY A 27 11.41 -4.24 3.78
C GLY A 27 12.10 -5.28 2.90
N ASN A 28 11.45 -6.38 2.54
CA ASN A 28 12.03 -7.42 1.70
C ASN A 28 11.94 -7.02 0.22
N ILE A 29 13.01 -6.41 -0.31
CA ILE A 29 13.11 -6.10 -1.74
C ILE A 29 13.73 -7.26 -2.50
N PHE A 30 14.94 -7.66 -2.08
CA PHE A 30 15.68 -8.74 -2.71
C PHE A 30 15.35 -10.09 -2.06
N PRO A 31 15.46 -11.20 -2.80
CA PRO A 31 15.18 -12.54 -2.28
C PRO A 31 16.38 -13.07 -1.49
N ILE A 32 16.79 -12.33 -0.47
CA ILE A 32 17.93 -12.66 0.39
C ILE A 32 17.59 -12.40 1.85
N ASN A 33 18.01 -13.31 2.71
CA ASN A 33 17.97 -13.10 4.14
C ASN A 33 19.26 -12.37 4.56
N TYR A 34 19.12 -11.13 5.02
CA TYR A 34 20.26 -10.30 5.42
C TYR A 34 21.08 -10.85 6.61
N GLY A 35 20.52 -11.76 7.41
CA GLY A 35 21.19 -12.31 8.59
C GLY A 35 22.21 -13.41 8.26
N ASN A 36 21.96 -14.19 7.21
CA ASN A 36 22.81 -15.33 6.83
C ASN A 36 23.21 -15.32 5.33
N ASN A 37 22.77 -14.33 4.56
CA ASN A 37 22.97 -14.21 3.12
C ASN A 37 22.43 -15.37 2.26
N GLU A 38 21.51 -16.18 2.80
CA GLU A 38 20.85 -17.23 2.03
C GLU A 38 19.71 -16.66 1.17
N GLU A 39 19.43 -17.33 0.05
CA GLU A 39 18.30 -16.97 -0.81
C GLU A 39 16.96 -17.24 -0.10
N THR A 40 15.99 -16.34 -0.29
CA THR A 40 14.61 -16.50 0.20
C THR A 40 13.62 -16.65 -0.95
N SER A 41 12.45 -17.23 -0.69
CA SER A 41 11.37 -17.34 -1.68
C SER A 41 10.52 -16.07 -1.80
N SER A 42 10.82 -15.01 -1.05
CA SER A 42 10.01 -13.79 -0.93
C SER A 42 10.73 -12.53 -1.45
N GLY A 43 10.01 -11.41 -1.48
CA GLY A 43 10.55 -10.08 -1.77
C GLY A 43 10.05 -9.47 -3.09
N PHE A 44 10.06 -8.13 -3.16
CA PHE A 44 9.55 -7.37 -4.31
C PHE A 44 10.15 -7.79 -5.65
N ALA A 45 11.43 -8.21 -5.70
CA ALA A 45 12.05 -8.68 -6.92
C ALA A 45 11.33 -9.91 -7.51
N LYS A 46 10.98 -10.90 -6.67
CA LYS A 46 10.22 -12.09 -7.10
C LYS A 46 8.77 -11.74 -7.39
N ILE A 47 8.14 -10.95 -6.51
CA ILE A 47 6.75 -10.49 -6.68
C ILE A 47 6.57 -9.70 -7.97
N SER A 48 7.55 -8.89 -8.37
CA SER A 48 7.48 -8.10 -9.61
C SER A 48 7.25 -8.95 -10.85
N SER A 49 7.84 -10.15 -10.90
CA SER A 49 7.66 -11.09 -12.01
C SER A 49 6.24 -11.66 -12.02
N LEU A 50 5.72 -12.00 -10.84
CA LEU A 50 4.36 -12.51 -10.68
C LEU A 50 3.31 -11.44 -11.02
N LEU A 51 3.45 -10.22 -10.47
CA LEU A 51 2.56 -9.10 -10.76
C LEU A 51 2.53 -8.78 -12.26
N LYS A 52 3.70 -8.65 -12.90
CA LYS A 52 3.77 -8.38 -14.35
C LYS A 52 3.08 -9.47 -15.17
N ARG A 53 3.22 -10.74 -14.77
CA ARG A 53 2.52 -11.85 -15.43
C ARG A 53 1.01 -11.70 -15.31
N GLU A 54 0.49 -11.47 -14.10
CA GLU A 54 -0.96 -11.35 -13.88
C GLU A 54 -1.55 -10.11 -14.56
N LEU A 55 -0.83 -8.99 -14.58
CA LEU A 55 -1.23 -7.77 -15.27
C LEU A 55 -1.33 -7.96 -16.80
N CYS A 56 -0.50 -8.83 -17.39
CA CYS A 56 -0.61 -9.21 -18.81
C CYS A 56 -1.85 -10.09 -19.10
N LEU A 57 -2.37 -10.81 -18.10
CA LEU A 57 -3.51 -11.72 -18.26
C LEU A 57 -4.86 -11.01 -18.12
N SER A 58 -4.91 -9.88 -17.42
CA SER A 58 -6.17 -9.15 -17.19
C SER A 58 -5.93 -7.65 -16.97
N SER A 59 -6.65 -6.82 -17.73
CA SER A 59 -6.77 -5.38 -17.47
C SER A 59 -7.78 -5.04 -16.36
N PHE A 60 -8.61 -6.00 -15.94
CA PHE A 60 -9.50 -5.89 -14.79
C PHE A 60 -8.78 -6.35 -13.53
N THR A 61 -7.73 -5.62 -13.16
CA THR A 61 -6.88 -5.94 -12.03
C THR A 61 -6.83 -4.78 -11.03
N LEU A 62 -6.86 -5.11 -9.75
CA LEU A 62 -6.64 -4.20 -8.62
C LEU A 62 -5.41 -4.69 -7.85
N VAL A 63 -4.40 -3.84 -7.67
CA VAL A 63 -3.14 -4.17 -6.98
C VAL A 63 -3.03 -3.37 -5.69
N ILE A 64 -3.01 -4.04 -4.55
CA ILE A 64 -3.04 -3.42 -3.21
C ILE A 64 -1.87 -3.92 -2.38
N ASP A 65 -1.25 -3.03 -1.61
CA ASP A 65 -0.39 -3.42 -0.50
C ASP A 65 -1.16 -3.26 0.82
N ASN A 66 -1.12 -4.25 1.70
CA ASN A 66 -1.90 -4.31 2.93
C ASN A 66 -1.11 -3.85 4.17
N GLY A 67 0.00 -3.14 3.97
CA GLY A 67 0.76 -2.51 5.04
C GLY A 67 1.89 -3.37 5.59
N ASP A 68 2.53 -2.84 6.64
CA ASP A 68 3.77 -3.38 7.22
C ASP A 68 4.86 -3.56 6.18
N VAL A 69 5.06 -2.51 5.38
CA VAL A 69 6.02 -2.48 4.27
C VAL A 69 7.26 -1.65 4.59
N LEU A 70 7.14 -0.61 5.41
CA LEU A 70 8.21 0.38 5.63
C LEU A 70 9.27 -0.04 6.67
N GLN A 71 9.07 -1.16 7.38
CA GLN A 71 9.94 -1.61 8.47
C GLN A 71 10.09 -3.13 8.46
N GLY A 72 11.26 -3.67 8.83
CA GLY A 72 11.43 -5.08 9.17
C GLY A 72 12.86 -5.59 8.95
N THR A 73 13.41 -5.38 7.77
CA THR A 73 14.77 -5.82 7.41
C THR A 73 15.87 -4.81 7.83
N PRO A 74 17.15 -5.26 7.92
CA PRO A 74 18.30 -4.36 8.08
C PRO A 74 18.37 -3.23 7.03
N LEU A 75 17.85 -3.46 5.83
CA LEU A 75 17.71 -2.42 4.80
C LEU A 75 16.85 -1.25 5.30
N THR A 76 15.65 -1.53 5.83
CA THR A 76 14.74 -0.49 6.34
C THR A 76 15.34 0.26 7.52
N TYR A 77 16.02 -0.46 8.42
CA TYR A 77 16.71 0.16 9.55
C TYR A 77 17.83 1.10 9.08
N HIS A 78 18.68 0.63 8.16
CA HIS A 78 19.76 1.44 7.60
C HIS A 78 19.21 2.68 6.88
N TYR A 79 18.15 2.52 6.10
CA TYR A 79 17.45 3.63 5.46
C TYR A 79 16.95 4.65 6.48
N ALA A 80 16.12 4.22 7.44
CA ALA A 80 15.50 5.10 8.42
C ALA A 80 16.53 5.87 9.25
N ARG A 81 17.66 5.23 9.58
CA ARG A 81 18.69 5.81 10.45
C ARG A 81 19.69 6.70 9.75
N TYR A 82 20.08 6.36 8.51
CA TYR A 82 21.24 6.98 7.87
C TYR A 82 20.97 7.55 6.48
N LEU A 83 19.89 7.16 5.81
CA LEU A 83 19.60 7.55 4.42
C LEU A 83 18.19 8.14 4.26
N ASN A 84 17.57 8.58 5.35
CA ASN A 84 16.18 9.02 5.33
C ASN A 84 15.97 10.31 4.55
N GLU A 85 17.04 11.00 4.14
CA GLU A 85 17.02 12.13 3.21
C GLU A 85 16.70 11.68 1.78
N LYS A 86 17.02 10.44 1.40
CA LYS A 86 16.79 9.87 0.08
C LYS A 86 15.34 9.40 -0.11
N GLU A 87 15.02 9.02 -1.35
CA GLU A 87 13.77 8.32 -1.67
C GLU A 87 13.69 7.01 -0.89
N ASN A 88 12.53 6.71 -0.32
CA ASN A 88 12.30 5.46 0.38
C ASN A 88 12.35 4.29 -0.62
N PRO A 89 13.25 3.32 -0.46
CA PRO A 89 13.44 2.25 -1.44
C PRO A 89 12.20 1.37 -1.62
N LEU A 90 11.37 1.23 -0.58
CA LEU A 90 10.12 0.48 -0.66
C LEU A 90 9.09 1.26 -1.46
N ILE A 91 8.95 2.56 -1.20
CA ILE A 91 8.07 3.42 -1.99
C ILE A 91 8.48 3.42 -3.48
N SER A 92 9.78 3.45 -3.79
CA SER A 92 10.26 3.29 -5.16
C SER A 92 9.82 1.96 -5.79
N CYS A 93 9.81 0.86 -5.04
CA CYS A 93 9.29 -0.42 -5.52
C CYS A 93 7.78 -0.38 -5.79
N LEU A 94 6.97 0.10 -4.84
CA LEU A 94 5.51 0.17 -5.05
C LEU A 94 5.15 1.12 -6.20
N ASN A 95 5.84 2.26 -6.32
CA ASN A 95 5.69 3.19 -7.44
C ASN A 95 6.04 2.52 -8.77
N HIS A 96 7.16 1.80 -8.84
CA HIS A 96 7.59 1.10 -10.07
C HIS A 96 6.63 -0.02 -10.48
N LEU A 97 5.95 -0.63 -9.52
CA LEU A 97 4.99 -1.72 -9.74
C LEU A 97 3.55 -1.23 -9.92
N GLU A 98 3.33 0.09 -9.92
CA GLU A 98 2.06 0.74 -10.21
C GLU A 98 0.90 0.25 -9.32
N TYR A 99 1.16 0.15 -8.00
CA TYR A 99 0.11 -0.18 -7.03
C TYR A 99 -1.05 0.81 -7.09
N ASP A 100 -2.28 0.32 -6.94
CA ASP A 100 -3.48 1.16 -6.93
C ASP A 100 -3.68 1.89 -5.59
N ALA A 101 -3.25 1.25 -4.50
CA ALA A 101 -3.28 1.80 -3.15
C ALA A 101 -2.41 0.96 -2.20
N ALA A 102 -2.06 1.53 -1.06
CA ALA A 102 -1.51 0.81 0.08
C ALA A 102 -2.29 1.12 1.37
N VAL A 103 -2.36 0.19 2.30
CA VAL A 103 -2.95 0.38 3.63
C VAL A 103 -1.85 0.67 4.64
N ILE A 104 -2.12 1.57 5.60
CA ILE A 104 -1.18 1.81 6.71
C ILE A 104 -1.29 0.64 7.69
N GLY A 105 -0.20 -0.09 7.93
CA GLY A 105 -0.06 -1.11 8.96
C GLY A 105 0.42 -0.52 10.29
N ASN A 106 0.72 -1.39 11.25
CA ASN A 106 1.22 -0.95 12.56
C ASN A 106 2.72 -0.61 12.52
N HIS A 107 3.49 -1.27 11.68
CA HIS A 107 4.94 -1.08 11.59
C HIS A 107 5.35 0.20 10.86
N GLU A 108 4.42 0.83 10.13
CA GLU A 108 4.61 2.15 9.53
C GLU A 108 4.96 3.26 10.55
N PHE A 109 4.61 3.08 11.83
CA PHE A 109 4.85 4.06 12.90
C PHE A 109 6.20 3.91 13.62
N ASN A 110 6.91 2.80 13.42
CA ASN A 110 8.07 2.42 14.23
C ASN A 110 9.24 3.41 14.17
N TYR A 111 9.34 4.17 13.08
CA TYR A 111 10.37 5.18 12.88
C TYR A 111 9.83 6.62 13.04
N GLY A 112 8.61 6.76 13.58
CA GLY A 112 7.94 8.03 13.82
C GLY A 112 7.14 8.56 12.62
N LYS A 113 6.15 9.41 12.91
CA LYS A 113 5.22 9.95 11.90
C LYS A 113 5.92 10.68 10.76
N GLY A 114 7.01 11.38 11.05
CA GLY A 114 7.73 12.15 10.00
C GLY A 114 8.24 11.27 8.87
N LEU A 115 8.67 10.03 9.17
CA LEU A 115 9.12 9.10 8.12
C LEU A 115 7.92 8.54 7.33
N LEU A 116 6.81 8.24 8.02
CA LEU A 116 5.56 7.82 7.37
C LEU A 116 5.00 8.93 6.46
N GLU A 117 4.92 10.18 6.94
CA GLU A 117 4.49 11.34 6.16
C GLU A 117 5.38 11.54 4.92
N LYS A 118 6.70 11.37 5.09
CA LYS A 118 7.64 11.42 3.97
C LYS A 118 7.37 10.29 2.96
N ALA A 119 7.17 9.05 3.43
CA ALA A 119 6.86 7.92 2.55
C ALA A 119 5.54 8.13 1.78
N ILE A 120 4.50 8.65 2.44
CA ILE A 120 3.23 9.05 1.83
C ILE A 120 3.48 10.11 0.75
N SER A 121 4.28 11.14 1.04
CA SER A 121 4.57 12.22 0.08
C SER A 121 5.35 11.77 -1.15
N GLN A 122 6.09 10.66 -1.06
CA GLN A 122 6.86 10.06 -2.16
C GLN A 122 6.04 9.06 -2.98
N SER A 123 4.82 8.73 -2.57
CA SER A 123 3.99 7.70 -3.20
C SER A 123 3.19 8.25 -4.38
N ASN A 124 3.20 7.52 -5.50
CA ASN A 124 2.37 7.80 -6.68
C ASN A 124 0.96 7.19 -6.56
N PHE A 125 0.71 6.50 -5.45
CA PHE A 125 -0.53 5.84 -5.10
C PHE A 125 -1.06 6.41 -3.77
N PRO A 126 -2.38 6.31 -3.52
CA PRO A 126 -2.96 6.68 -2.25
C PRO A 126 -2.66 5.69 -1.13
N TRP A 127 -2.32 6.21 0.04
CA TRP A 127 -2.42 5.47 1.29
C TRP A 127 -3.86 5.49 1.81
N LEU A 128 -4.34 4.34 2.29
CA LEU A 128 -5.68 4.15 2.81
C LEU A 128 -5.66 3.99 4.33
N SER A 129 -6.45 4.83 5.02
CA SER A 129 -6.63 4.76 6.46
C SER A 129 -7.95 5.41 6.87
N ALA A 130 -8.90 4.60 7.34
CA ALA A 130 -10.21 5.07 7.76
C ALA A 130 -10.32 5.33 9.27
N ASN A 131 -9.48 4.66 10.07
CA ASN A 131 -9.65 4.58 11.52
C ASN A 131 -8.46 5.10 12.34
N ILE A 132 -7.42 5.64 11.70
CA ILE A 132 -6.38 6.40 12.38
C ILE A 132 -6.73 7.88 12.23
N LEU A 133 -7.16 8.51 13.32
CA LEU A 133 -7.73 9.85 13.31
C LEU A 133 -6.76 10.86 13.92
N ASP A 134 -6.78 12.10 13.45
CA ASP A 134 -6.14 13.19 14.16
C ASP A 134 -6.99 13.51 15.41
N SER A 135 -6.34 13.53 16.57
CA SER A 135 -6.99 13.66 17.87
C SER A 135 -7.83 14.93 18.02
N LYS A 136 -7.52 16.01 17.27
CA LYS A 136 -8.22 17.29 17.32
C LYS A 136 -9.37 17.36 16.33
N SER A 137 -9.09 17.13 15.05
CA SER A 137 -10.06 17.26 13.95
C SER A 137 -11.01 16.08 13.84
N LYS A 138 -10.65 14.91 14.41
CA LYS A 138 -11.36 13.63 14.27
C LYS A 138 -11.49 13.17 12.81
N GLN A 139 -10.68 13.72 11.92
CA GLN A 139 -10.56 13.28 10.53
C GLN A 139 -9.41 12.28 10.40
N PRO A 140 -9.37 11.47 9.33
CA PRO A 140 -8.22 10.62 9.03
C PRO A 140 -6.91 11.42 9.10
N ALA A 141 -5.96 10.97 9.93
CA ALA A 141 -4.69 11.67 10.12
C ALA A 141 -3.76 11.54 8.91
N PHE A 142 -3.93 10.46 8.14
CA PHE A 142 -3.10 10.12 7.00
C PHE A 142 -3.98 9.63 5.85
N GLY A 143 -3.50 9.88 4.62
CA GLY A 143 -4.12 9.33 3.43
C GLY A 143 -5.60 9.66 3.30
N ARG A 144 -6.37 8.72 2.74
CA ARG A 144 -7.84 8.80 2.64
C ARG A 144 -8.48 7.53 3.17
N PRO A 145 -9.73 7.54 3.65
CA PRO A 145 -10.38 6.31 4.14
C PRO A 145 -10.47 5.21 3.08
N TYR A 146 -10.86 5.60 1.86
CA TYR A 146 -11.11 4.69 0.76
C TYR A 146 -10.78 5.30 -0.60
N ILE A 147 -10.68 4.43 -1.61
CA ILE A 147 -10.72 4.79 -3.04
C ILE A 147 -11.93 4.16 -3.71
N ILE A 148 -12.33 4.71 -4.86
CA ILE A 148 -13.20 4.04 -5.81
C ILE A 148 -12.41 3.90 -7.11
N LYS A 149 -12.09 2.67 -7.51
CA LYS A 149 -11.50 2.37 -8.82
C LYS A 149 -12.60 2.08 -9.82
N GLU A 150 -12.65 2.84 -10.90
CA GLU A 150 -13.59 2.63 -12.01
C GLU A 150 -12.87 1.96 -13.17
N PHE A 151 -13.45 0.87 -13.68
CA PHE A 151 -12.96 0.14 -14.84
C PHE A 151 -13.72 0.56 -16.10
N ASN A 152 -13.12 0.34 -17.27
CA ASN A 152 -13.66 0.76 -18.57
C ASN A 152 -15.03 0.15 -18.94
N ASN A 153 -15.45 -0.94 -18.30
CA ASN A 153 -16.79 -1.54 -18.47
C ASN A 153 -17.84 -0.93 -17.54
N GLY A 154 -17.48 0.09 -16.75
CA GLY A 154 -18.35 0.72 -15.75
C GLY A 154 -18.39 0.01 -14.39
N LEU A 155 -17.62 -1.07 -14.19
CA LEU A 155 -17.44 -1.66 -12.86
C LEU A 155 -16.75 -0.64 -11.95
N ARG A 156 -17.31 -0.44 -10.75
CA ARG A 156 -16.71 0.40 -9.72
C ARG A 156 -16.45 -0.43 -8.48
N VAL A 157 -15.24 -0.35 -7.96
CA VAL A 157 -14.80 -1.09 -6.78
C VAL A 157 -14.36 -0.09 -5.71
N ALA A 158 -14.97 -0.15 -4.54
CA ALA A 158 -14.53 0.62 -3.38
C ALA A 158 -13.52 -0.19 -2.56
N VAL A 159 -12.41 0.44 -2.16
CA VAL A 159 -11.38 -0.16 -1.30
C VAL A 159 -11.21 0.70 -0.07
N LEU A 160 -11.49 0.15 1.11
CA LEU A 160 -11.41 0.84 2.41
C LEU A 160 -10.20 0.30 3.18
N GLY A 161 -9.33 1.18 3.66
CA GLY A 161 -8.17 0.79 4.48
C GLY A 161 -8.49 0.90 5.97
N VAL A 162 -8.20 -0.14 6.74
CA VAL A 162 -8.35 -0.15 8.20
C VAL A 162 -7.14 -0.77 8.86
N THR A 163 -6.69 -0.18 9.96
CA THR A 163 -5.52 -0.62 10.70
C THR A 163 -5.93 -1.14 12.07
N THR A 164 -5.19 -2.10 12.63
CA THR A 164 -5.45 -2.57 13.99
C THR A 164 -5.47 -1.42 15.01
N HIS A 165 -6.49 -1.38 15.87
CA HIS A 165 -6.63 -0.37 16.92
C HIS A 165 -5.64 -0.59 18.08
N TYR A 166 -4.87 -1.67 18.03
CA TYR A 166 -4.00 -2.10 19.12
C TYR A 166 -2.62 -1.43 19.12
N ILE A 167 -2.29 -0.62 18.09
CA ILE A 167 -1.04 0.14 17.97
C ILE A 167 -0.60 0.85 19.27
N PRO A 168 -1.50 1.52 20.04
CA PRO A 168 -1.09 2.21 21.26
C PRO A 168 -0.48 1.31 22.35
N ASN A 169 -0.65 -0.01 22.26
CA ASN A 169 -0.06 -0.97 23.18
C ASN A 169 1.32 -1.49 22.73
N TRP A 170 1.72 -1.23 21.48
CA TRP A 170 2.98 -1.70 20.90
C TRP A 170 3.95 -0.57 20.59
N GLU A 171 3.43 0.56 20.12
CA GLU A 171 4.25 1.64 19.59
C GLU A 171 4.69 2.61 20.69
N ASN A 172 5.84 3.26 20.47
CA ASN A 172 6.29 4.34 21.32
C ASN A 172 5.26 5.49 21.32
N PRO A 173 4.75 5.93 22.48
CA PRO A 173 3.74 7.00 22.55
C PRO A 173 4.16 8.30 21.86
N THR A 174 5.45 8.59 21.77
CA THR A 174 5.95 9.78 21.07
C THR A 174 5.76 9.70 19.56
N HIS A 175 5.77 8.50 18.97
CA HIS A 175 5.55 8.27 17.55
C HIS A 175 4.09 8.38 17.15
N ILE A 176 3.15 8.20 18.07
CA ILE A 176 1.71 8.27 17.77
C ILE A 176 1.01 9.44 18.48
N LYS A 177 1.79 10.36 19.06
CA LYS A 177 1.24 11.51 19.76
C LYS A 177 0.34 12.34 18.85
N GLY A 178 -0.89 12.59 19.31
CA GLY A 178 -1.88 13.39 18.59
C GLY A 178 -2.73 12.61 17.59
N LEU A 179 -2.55 11.29 17.53
CA LEU A 179 -3.49 10.34 16.91
C LEU A 179 -4.47 9.80 17.97
#